data_AF-A0AAX3J0Z7-F1
#
_entry.id   AF-A0AAX3J0Z7-F1
#
_cell.length_a   1.000
_cell.length_b   1.000
_cell.length_c   1.000
_cell.angle_alpha   90.00
_cell.angle_beta   90.00
_cell.angle_gamma   90.00
#
_symmetry.space_group_name_H-M   'P 1'
#
loop_
_entity.id
_entity.type
_entity.pdbx_description
1 polymer ?
#
loop_
_entity_poly.entity_id
_entity_poly.type
_entity_poly.pdbx_seq_one_letter_code
_entity_poly.pdbx_strand_id
1 'polypeptide(L)'
;MKKYLLLMTTFFITGCPGPGDRMVSRESTTVVTHGDQVCIVSTLHPDEKITAVQVNNETNYLLHKTFDDNPVYVLENKCLPLFGIRVIPGHRYSFAYDITSKRQGSYLLTSEFSVRLDDAGLLKVF
;
A
#
# COMPACT_ATOMS: atom_id res chain seq x y z
N MET A 1 -8.01 -46.08 -20.05
CA MET A 1 -8.44 -44.96 -20.91
C MET A 1 -9.13 -43.83 -20.14
N LYS A 2 -10.18 -44.10 -19.33
CA LYS A 2 -10.92 -43.08 -18.56
C LYS A 2 -10.10 -42.28 -17.53
N LYS A 3 -9.05 -42.88 -16.95
CA LYS A 3 -8.17 -42.25 -15.92
C LYS A 3 -7.23 -41.19 -16.49
N TYR A 4 -6.73 -41.41 -17.72
CA TYR A 4 -5.85 -40.45 -18.41
C TYR A 4 -6.64 -39.28 -19.00
N LEU A 5 -7.91 -39.51 -19.38
CA LEU A 5 -8.83 -38.45 -19.79
C LEU A 5 -9.06 -37.44 -18.66
N LEU A 6 -9.31 -37.93 -17.44
CA LEU A 6 -9.50 -37.10 -16.25
C LEU A 6 -8.28 -36.21 -15.97
N LEU A 7 -7.06 -36.76 -16.08
CA LEU A 7 -5.81 -36.04 -15.85
C LEU A 7 -5.56 -34.91 -16.86
N MET A 8 -5.94 -35.12 -18.13
CA MET A 8 -5.84 -34.10 -19.17
C MET A 8 -6.83 -32.95 -18.94
N THR A 9 -8.08 -33.25 -18.60
CA THR A 9 -9.08 -32.21 -18.28
C THR A 9 -8.67 -31.32 -17.12
N THR A 10 -8.02 -31.86 -16.08
CA THR A 10 -7.57 -31.04 -14.96
C THR A 10 -6.49 -30.03 -15.35
N PHE A 11 -5.62 -30.36 -16.32
CA PHE A 11 -4.55 -29.45 -16.77
C PHE A 11 -5.09 -28.27 -17.59
N PHE A 12 -6.19 -28.46 -18.32
CA PHE A 12 -6.84 -27.37 -19.08
C PHE A 12 -7.72 -26.46 -18.22
N ILE A 13 -8.21 -26.93 -17.07
CA ILE A 13 -9.02 -26.11 -16.15
C ILE A 13 -8.13 -25.27 -15.23
N THR A 14 -6.92 -25.73 -14.90
CA THR A 14 -5.90 -24.91 -14.23
C THR A 14 -5.20 -24.05 -15.28
N GLY A 15 -5.83 -22.96 -15.71
CA GLY A 15 -5.19 -22.01 -16.63
C GLY A 15 -3.79 -21.63 -16.13
N CYS A 16 -2.80 -21.65 -17.03
CA CYS A 16 -1.46 -21.18 -16.71
C CYS A 16 -1.53 -19.66 -16.48
N PRO A 17 -1.02 -19.13 -15.36
CA PRO A 17 -0.99 -17.69 -15.14
C PRO A 17 -0.21 -17.04 -16.28
N GLY A 18 -0.88 -16.11 -16.98
CA GLY A 18 -0.27 -15.38 -18.07
C GLY A 18 0.76 -14.37 -17.57
N PRO A 19 1.61 -13.82 -18.44
CA PRO A 19 2.53 -12.74 -18.07
C PRO A 19 1.83 -11.52 -17.45
N GLY A 20 0.54 -11.31 -17.77
CA GLY A 20 -0.31 -10.26 -17.19
C GLY A 20 -0.93 -10.59 -15.82
N ASP A 21 -0.83 -11.83 -15.35
CA ASP A 21 -1.37 -12.26 -14.04
C ASP A 21 -0.35 -12.07 -12.90
N ARG A 22 0.76 -11.38 -13.17
CA ARG A 22 1.76 -11.07 -12.15
C ARG A 22 1.18 -10.10 -11.13
N MET A 23 0.87 -10.63 -9.96
CA MET A 23 0.51 -9.81 -8.81
C MET A 23 1.70 -8.93 -8.42
N VAL A 24 1.47 -7.62 -8.35
CA VAL A 24 2.47 -6.64 -7.90
C VAL A 24 2.90 -6.98 -6.46
N SER A 25 4.20 -6.92 -6.19
CA SER A 25 4.74 -7.17 -4.85
C SER A 25 4.18 -6.15 -3.84
N ARG A 26 4.00 -6.56 -2.59
CA ARG A 26 3.52 -5.71 -1.50
C ARG A 26 4.49 -5.76 -0.33
N GLU A 27 4.90 -4.59 0.12
CA GLU A 27 5.73 -4.40 1.32
C GLU A 27 4.94 -3.61 2.35
N SER A 28 4.96 -4.03 3.61
CA SER A 28 4.32 -3.28 4.68
C SER A 28 5.29 -2.28 5.29
N THR A 29 4.76 -1.12 5.70
CA THR A 29 5.52 -0.15 6.50
C THR A 29 4.86 0.12 7.85
N THR A 30 5.65 0.71 8.75
CA THR A 30 5.24 1.06 10.10
C THR A 30 4.57 2.44 10.11
N VAL A 31 3.59 2.60 10.99
CA VAL A 31 2.92 3.86 11.24
C VAL A 31 3.20 4.27 12.68
N VAL A 32 3.71 5.48 12.86
CA VAL A 32 4.01 6.07 14.16
C VAL A 32 3.22 7.35 14.34
N THR A 33 3.13 7.79 15.59
CA THR A 33 2.54 9.08 15.96
C THR A 33 3.64 9.99 16.45
N HIS A 34 3.60 11.26 16.04
CA HIS A 34 4.51 12.29 16.51
C HIS A 34 3.68 13.48 16.99
N GLY A 35 3.30 13.45 18.27
CA GLY A 35 2.31 14.37 18.84
C GLY A 35 0.92 14.08 18.30
N ASP A 36 0.28 15.10 17.72
CA ASP A 36 -1.07 15.02 17.14
C ASP A 36 -1.05 14.69 15.63
N GLN A 37 0.04 14.11 15.12
CA GLN A 37 0.19 13.78 13.71
C GLN A 37 0.58 12.32 13.51
N VAL A 38 -0.01 11.72 12.48
CA VAL A 38 0.32 10.38 12.01
C VAL A 38 1.43 10.46 10.99
N CYS A 39 2.43 9.59 11.14
CA CYS A 39 3.55 9.45 10.24
C CYS A 39 3.63 8.01 9.75
N ILE A 40 3.32 7.80 8.47
CA ILE A 40 3.60 6.53 7.80
C ILE A 40 5.07 6.57 7.41
N VAL A 41 5.89 5.67 7.94
CA VAL A 41 7.34 5.72 7.79
C VAL A 41 7.73 5.28 6.39
N SER A 42 8.60 6.04 5.72
CA SER A 42 9.13 5.68 4.41
C SER A 42 10.24 4.64 4.55
N THR A 43 10.13 3.54 3.83
CA THR A 43 11.21 2.56 3.61
C THR A 43 11.84 2.70 2.23
N LEU A 44 11.52 3.77 1.48
CA LEU A 44 11.99 3.98 0.12
C LEU A 44 13.50 4.25 0.09
N HIS A 45 14.15 3.63 -0.89
CA HIS A 45 15.50 4.00 -1.27
C HIS A 45 15.53 5.34 -2.03
N PRO A 46 16.65 6.07 -2.03
CA PRO A 46 16.76 7.39 -2.66
C PRO A 46 16.47 7.41 -4.18
N ASP A 47 16.61 6.29 -4.88
CA ASP A 47 16.32 6.17 -6.31
C ASP A 47 14.87 5.75 -6.61
N GLU A 48 14.08 5.49 -5.58
CA GLU A 48 12.68 5.09 -5.67
C GLU A 48 11.75 6.30 -5.57
N LYS A 49 10.60 6.16 -6.22
CA LYS A 49 9.65 7.26 -6.36
C LYS A 49 8.22 6.78 -6.25
N ILE A 50 7.38 7.59 -5.61
CA ILE A 50 5.95 7.37 -5.54
C ILE A 50 5.33 7.86 -6.85
N THR A 51 4.62 6.98 -7.54
CA THR A 51 3.92 7.28 -8.80
C THR A 51 2.41 7.32 -8.63
N ALA A 52 1.87 6.70 -7.59
CA ALA A 52 0.47 6.88 -7.20
C ALA A 52 0.26 6.56 -5.73
N VAL A 53 -0.90 6.95 -5.21
CA VAL A 53 -1.38 6.57 -3.88
C VAL A 53 -2.85 6.17 -3.96
N GLN A 54 -3.20 5.17 -3.16
CA GLN A 54 -4.56 4.73 -2.90
C GLN A 54 -4.77 4.79 -1.39
N VAL A 55 -5.82 5.49 -0.97
CA VAL A 55 -6.23 5.57 0.43
C VAL A 55 -7.67 5.14 0.53
N ASN A 56 -7.93 4.16 1.37
CA ASN A 56 -9.26 3.69 1.68
C ASN A 56 -9.56 3.85 3.18
N ASN A 57 -10.82 4.05 3.52
CA ASN A 57 -11.30 3.96 4.90
C ASN A 57 -12.62 3.17 4.98
N GLU A 58 -13.04 2.83 6.20
CA GLU A 58 -14.27 2.06 6.45
C GLU A 58 -15.57 2.78 6.06
N THR A 59 -15.53 4.10 5.85
CA THR A 59 -16.71 4.89 5.43
C THR A 59 -16.81 5.00 3.90
N ASN A 60 -16.16 4.11 3.14
CA ASN A 60 -16.08 4.13 1.68
C ASN A 60 -15.42 5.40 1.09
N TYR A 61 -14.57 6.08 1.87
CA TYR A 61 -13.75 7.16 1.32
C TYR A 61 -12.58 6.54 0.55
N LEU A 62 -12.57 6.77 -0.76
CA LEU A 62 -11.49 6.34 -1.64
C LEU A 62 -10.81 7.57 -2.24
N LEU A 63 -9.53 7.77 -1.90
CA LEU A 63 -8.65 8.66 -2.64
C LEU A 63 -7.76 7.80 -3.52
N HIS A 64 -7.80 8.04 -4.83
CA HIS A 64 -6.77 7.56 -5.74
C HIS A 64 -6.16 8.75 -6.46
N LYS A 65 -4.83 8.88 -6.39
CA LYS A 65 -4.10 9.97 -7.01
C LYS A 65 -2.85 9.44 -7.68
N THR A 66 -2.66 9.80 -8.95
CA THR A 66 -1.46 9.47 -9.74
C THR A 66 -0.56 10.70 -9.87
N PHE A 67 0.72 10.44 -10.07
CA PHE A 67 1.81 11.42 -10.11
C PHE A 67 2.71 11.20 -11.33
N ASP A 68 2.16 10.68 -12.43
CA ASP A 68 2.94 10.18 -13.57
C ASP A 68 3.94 11.20 -14.12
N ASP A 69 3.52 12.46 -14.28
CA ASP A 69 4.39 13.55 -14.76
C ASP A 69 5.29 14.15 -13.66
N ASN A 70 4.92 14.00 -12.39
CA ASN A 70 5.57 14.66 -11.25
C ASN A 70 5.70 13.69 -10.07
N PRO A 71 6.56 12.67 -10.19
CA PRO A 71 6.69 11.66 -9.15
C PRO A 71 7.24 12.25 -7.86
N VAL A 72 6.85 11.67 -6.72
CA VAL A 72 7.21 12.18 -5.40
C VAL A 72 8.36 11.36 -4.83
N TYR A 73 9.41 12.04 -4.40
CA TYR A 73 10.58 11.45 -3.74
C TYR A 73 10.52 11.71 -2.24
N VAL A 74 10.74 10.67 -1.45
CA VAL A 74 10.75 10.75 0.02
C VAL A 74 11.96 9.99 0.52
N LEU A 75 12.73 10.60 1.43
CA LEU A 75 13.88 9.94 2.03
C LEU A 75 13.43 8.80 2.96
N GLU A 76 14.28 7.80 3.09
CA GLU A 76 14.12 6.73 4.07
C GLU A 76 13.95 7.30 5.49
N ASN A 77 13.11 6.64 6.29
CA ASN A 77 12.78 7.01 7.67
C ASN A 77 12.12 8.40 7.84
N LYS A 78 11.63 9.00 6.75
CA LYS A 78 10.77 10.21 6.80
C LYS A 78 9.30 9.84 6.65
N CYS A 79 8.42 10.77 7.01
CA CYS A 79 6.98 10.54 6.86
C CYS A 79 6.58 10.63 5.40
N LEU A 80 5.87 9.62 4.93
CA LEU A 80 5.20 9.64 3.64
C LEU A 80 4.08 10.70 3.67
N PRO A 81 3.89 11.43 2.56
CA PRO A 81 2.85 12.43 2.45
C PRO A 81 1.45 11.79 2.49
N LEU A 82 0.57 12.34 3.31
CA LEU A 82 -0.84 11.92 3.40
C LEU A 82 -1.73 12.54 2.31
N PHE A 83 -1.16 13.37 1.43
CA PHE A 83 -1.85 13.97 0.28
C PHE A 83 -3.18 14.66 0.57
N GLY A 84 -3.27 15.35 1.71
CA GLY A 84 -4.46 16.10 2.13
C GLY A 84 -5.47 15.28 2.95
N ILE A 85 -5.19 14.00 3.19
CA ILE A 85 -5.98 13.18 4.11
C ILE A 85 -5.71 13.61 5.55
N ARG A 86 -6.80 13.96 6.24
CA ARG A 86 -6.81 14.13 7.69
C ARG A 86 -7.24 12.81 8.33
N VAL A 87 -6.37 12.25 9.16
CA VAL A 87 -6.67 11.04 9.91
C VAL A 87 -7.57 11.40 11.09
N ILE A 88 -8.74 10.78 11.16
CA ILE A 88 -9.73 11.01 12.20
C ILE A 88 -9.70 9.83 13.17
N PRO A 89 -9.60 10.06 14.50
CA PRO A 89 -9.67 8.99 15.49
C PRO A 89 -10.94 8.14 15.35
N GLY A 90 -10.82 6.84 15.59
CA GLY A 90 -11.92 5.88 15.52
C GLY A 90 -12.17 5.28 14.14
N HIS A 91 -11.46 5.72 13.10
CA HIS A 91 -11.54 5.14 11.76
C HIS A 91 -10.29 4.33 11.42
N ARG A 92 -10.50 3.21 10.71
CA ARG A 92 -9.42 2.45 10.08
C ARG A 92 -9.10 3.01 8.71
N TYR A 93 -7.81 3.13 8.43
CA TYR A 93 -7.27 3.57 7.15
C TYR A 93 -6.38 2.50 6.54
N SER A 94 -6.42 2.38 5.22
CA SER A 94 -5.50 1.58 4.43
C SER A 94 -4.87 2.50 3.38
N PHE A 95 -3.55 2.65 3.44
CA PHE A 95 -2.77 3.38 2.45
C PHE A 95 -1.97 2.38 1.62
N ALA A 96 -1.93 2.59 0.31
CA ALA A 96 -1.09 1.87 -0.61
C ALA A 96 -0.42 2.87 -1.56
N TYR A 97 0.91 2.95 -1.51
CA TYR A 97 1.71 3.80 -2.38
C TYR A 97 2.28 2.94 -3.51
N ASP A 98 2.03 3.32 -4.75
CA ASP A 98 2.68 2.73 -5.90
C ASP A 98 4.09 3.29 -6.01
N ILE A 99 5.08 2.42 -5.80
CA ILE A 99 6.50 2.76 -5.85
C ILE A 99 7.08 2.22 -7.14
N THR A 100 7.85 3.04 -7.84
CA THR A 100 8.63 2.63 -8.99
C THR A 100 10.11 2.69 -8.67
N SER A 101 10.79 1.56 -8.83
CA SER A 101 12.23 1.41 -8.67
C SER A 101 12.89 1.01 -9.98
N LYS A 102 14.06 1.57 -10.26
CA LYS A 102 14.85 1.15 -11.44
C LYS A 102 15.43 -0.26 -11.28
N ARG A 103 15.55 -0.76 -10.06
CA ARG A 103 16.19 -2.05 -9.74
C ARG A 103 15.20 -3.20 -9.60
N GLN A 104 14.14 -2.99 -8.81
CA GLN A 104 13.17 -4.03 -8.49
C GLN A 104 11.85 -3.95 -9.28
N GLY A 105 11.69 -2.92 -10.12
CA GLY A 105 10.44 -2.65 -10.82
C GLY A 105 9.42 -1.97 -9.91
N SER A 106 8.14 -2.12 -10.22
CA SER A 106 7.05 -1.51 -9.46
C SER A 106 6.56 -2.43 -8.34
N TYR A 107 6.28 -1.84 -7.18
CA TYR A 107 5.71 -2.53 -6.03
C TYR A 107 4.81 -1.59 -5.23
N LEU A 108 3.99 -2.17 -4.35
CA LEU A 108 3.13 -1.42 -3.45
C LEU A 108 3.75 -1.36 -2.06
N LEU A 109 3.90 -0.15 -1.51
CA LEU A 109 4.19 0.05 -0.10
C LEU A 109 2.88 0.31 0.64
N THR A 110 2.50 -0.56 1.57
CA THR A 110 1.19 -0.52 2.23
C THR A 110 1.28 -0.29 3.73
N SER A 111 0.24 0.33 4.28
CA SER A 111 0.05 0.45 5.72
C SER A 111 -1.43 0.43 6.07
N GLU A 112 -1.80 -0.34 7.08
CA GLU A 112 -3.15 -0.37 7.63
C GLU A 112 -3.10 -0.06 9.11
N PHE A 113 -3.92 0.91 9.54
CA PHE A 113 -3.89 1.37 10.92
C PHE A 113 -5.20 2.04 11.33
N SER A 114 -5.46 2.02 12.63
CA SER A 114 -6.48 2.85 13.27
C SER A 114 -5.80 3.80 14.25
N VAL A 115 -6.45 4.93 14.53
CA VAL A 115 -5.95 5.90 15.51
C VAL A 115 -7.00 6.15 16.58
N ARG A 116 -6.57 6.31 17.82
CA ARG A 116 -7.40 6.75 18.95
C ARG A 116 -6.70 7.87 19.69
N LEU A 117 -7.45 8.62 20.49
CA LEU A 117 -6.87 9.50 21.49
C LEU A 117 -6.54 8.66 22.74
N ASP A 118 -5.38 8.92 23.34
CA ASP A 118 -5.03 8.39 24.65
C ASP A 118 -5.66 9.22 25.78
N ASP A 119 -5.43 8.82 27.02
CA ASP A 119 -5.98 9.49 28.21
C ASP A 119 -5.46 10.94 28.38
N ALA A 120 -4.36 11.29 27.70
CA ALA A 120 -3.78 12.64 27.66
C ALA A 120 -4.25 13.46 26.44
N GLY A 121 -5.11 12.90 25.59
CA GLY A 121 -5.62 13.55 24.38
C GLY A 121 -4.65 13.54 23.19
N LEU A 122 -3.63 12.68 23.19
CA LEU A 122 -2.68 12.51 22.08
C LEU A 122 -3.09 11.35 21.17
N LEU A 123 -2.76 11.45 19.88
CA LEU A 123 -3.01 10.37 18.93
C LEU A 123 -2.12 9.17 19.22
N LYS A 124 -2.71 7.99 19.21
CA LYS A 124 -2.05 6.70 19.33
C LYS A 124 -2.55 5.75 18.25
N VAL A 125 -1.61 5.19 17.49
CA VAL A 125 -1.88 4.16 16.47
C VAL A 125 -2.01 2.79 17.15
N PHE A 126 -2.92 1.96 16.65
CA PHE A 126 -3.13 0.57 17.06
C PHE A 126 -3.71 -0.29 15.94
#